data_AF-A0A8T3NJM2-F1
#
_entry.id   AF-A0A8T3NJM2-F1
#
_cell.length_a   1.000
_cell.length_b   1.000
_cell.length_c   1.000
_cell.angle_alpha   90.00
_cell.angle_beta   90.00
_cell.angle_gamma   90.00
#
_symmetry.space_group_name_H-M   'P 1'
#
loop_
_entity.id
_entity.type
_entity.pdbx_description
1 polymer ?
#
loop_
_entity_poly.entity_id
_entity_poly.type
_entity_poly.pdbx_seq_one_letter_code
_entity_poly.pdbx_strand_id
1 'polypeptide(L)' 'MAELEFSMLTRQCLGRRIGDRGTLAIEVAGWEAARNEQRATIRWQFTVDDARTKLHRLYPS' A
#
# COMPACT_ATOMS: atom_id res chain seq x y z
N MET A 1 3.01 5.70 -5.49
CA MET A 1 1.79 4.87 -5.54
C MET A 1 2.11 3.43 -5.17
N ALA A 2 3.07 2.78 -5.83
CA ALA A 2 3.52 1.42 -5.49
C ALA A 2 3.91 1.24 -4.01
N GLU A 3 4.60 2.21 -3.39
CA GLU A 3 5.03 2.12 -1.98
C GLU A 3 3.88 2.04 -0.97
N LEU A 4 2.75 2.72 -1.25
CA LEU A 4 1.56 2.66 -0.39
C LEU A 4 0.87 1.30 -0.51
N GLU A 5 0.78 0.77 -1.73
CA GLU A 5 0.27 -0.57 -1.98
C GLU A 5 1.14 -1.63 -1.29
N PHE A 6 2.47 -1.50 -1.35
CA PHE A 6 3.40 -2.37 -0.61
C PHE A 6 3.23 -2.26 0.91
N SER A 7 2.99 -1.05 1.42
CA SER A 7 2.72 -0.85 2.86
C SER A 7 1.42 -1.54 3.28
N MET A 8 0.38 -1.50 2.45
CA MET A 8 -0.87 -2.20 2.72
C MET A 8 -0.72 -3.72 2.62
N LEU A 9 -0.04 -4.21 1.57
CA LEU A 9 0.28 -5.63 1.42
C LEU A 9 1.05 -6.16 2.64
N THR A 10 2.04 -5.41 3.12
CA THR A 10 2.82 -5.79 4.29
C THR A 10 1.96 -5.89 5.55
N ARG A 11 1.05 -4.93 5.77
CA ARG A 11 0.19 -4.90 6.97
C ARG A 11 -0.95 -5.90 6.92
N GLN A 12 -1.52 -6.15 5.75
CA GLN A 12 -2.75 -6.93 5.59
C GLN A 12 -2.47 -8.40 5.23
N CYS A 13 -1.38 -8.69 4.52
CA CYS A 13 -1.07 -10.02 4.01
C CYS A 13 0.24 -10.56 4.65
N LEU A 14 1.29 -9.75 4.70
CA LEU A 14 2.64 -10.20 5.08
C LEU A 14 3.02 -9.93 6.56
N GLY A 15 2.04 -9.71 7.43
CA GLY A 15 2.27 -9.47 8.88
C GLY A 15 2.79 -10.69 9.66
N ARG A 16 3.12 -11.79 8.96
CA ARG A 16 3.61 -13.06 9.51
C ARG A 16 4.72 -13.61 8.62
N ARG A 17 5.61 -14.44 9.19
CA ARG A 17 6.61 -15.16 8.40
C ARG A 17 5.91 -16.19 7.51
N ILE A 18 6.21 -16.15 6.21
CA ILE A 18 5.82 -17.18 5.23
C ILE A 18 7.09 -17.93 4.84
N GLY A 19 7.10 -19.24 5.06
CA GLY A 19 8.30 -20.07 5.00
C GLY A 19 8.74 -20.47 3.58
N ASP A 20 7.84 -20.41 2.61
CA ASP A 20 8.08 -20.85 1.24
C ASP A 20 7.52 -19.86 0.21
N ARG A 21 8.14 -19.85 -0.97
CA ARG A 21 7.78 -18.95 -2.06
C ARG A 21 6.41 -19.28 -2.67
N GLY A 22 5.98 -20.54 -2.64
CA GLY A 22 4.71 -20.99 -3.21
C GLY A 22 3.54 -20.41 -2.44
N THR A 23 3.52 -20.60 -1.12
CA THR A 23 2.51 -20.01 -0.24
C THR A 23 2.52 -18.49 -0.32
N LEU A 24 3.70 -17.87 -0.38
CA LEU A 24 3.81 -16.42 -0.54
C LEU A 24 3.09 -15.93 -1.82
N ALA A 25 3.30 -16.61 -2.94
CA ALA A 25 2.67 -16.23 -4.21
C ALA A 25 1.14 -16.37 -4.15
N ILE A 26 0.64 -17.44 -3.54
CA ILE A 26 -0.80 -17.68 -3.40
C ILE A 26 -1.46 -16.60 -2.52
N GLU A 27 -0.84 -16.29 -1.39
CA GLU A 27 -1.35 -15.27 -0.45
C GLU A 27 -1.37 -13.88 -1.09
N VAL A 28 -0.30 -13.50 -1.79
CA VAL A 28 -0.22 -12.22 -2.50
C VAL A 28 -1.27 -12.14 -3.61
N ALA A 29 -1.42 -13.20 -4.42
CA ALA A 29 -2.41 -13.24 -5.49
C ALA A 29 -3.85 -13.16 -4.97
N GLY A 30 -4.15 -13.86 -3.86
CA GLY A 30 -5.46 -13.78 -3.21
C GLY A 30 -5.76 -12.39 -2.66
N TRP A 31 -4.78 -11.76 -2.02
CA TRP A 31 -4.90 -10.39 -1.54
C TRP A 31 -5.08 -9.38 -2.68
N GLU A 32 -4.32 -9.51 -3.78
CA GLU A 32 -4.44 -8.67 -4.97
C GLU A 32 -5.82 -8.79 -5.61
N ALA A 33 -6.33 -10.02 -5.80
CA ALA A 33 -7.65 -10.26 -6.36
C ALA A 33 -8.76 -9.61 -5.54
N ALA A 34 -8.74 -9.79 -4.21
CA ALA A 34 -9.72 -9.19 -3.31
C ALA A 34 -9.69 -7.65 -3.36
N ARG A 35 -8.50 -7.06 -3.45
CA ARG A 35 -8.31 -5.61 -3.50
C ARG A 35 -8.77 -5.01 -4.83
N ASN A 36 -8.51 -5.72 -5.93
CA ASN A 36 -8.97 -5.36 -7.27
C ASN A 36 -10.50 -5.45 -7.38
N GLU A 37 -11.12 -6.47 -6.79
CA GLU A 37 -12.58 -6.62 -6.75
C GLU A 37 -13.23 -5.48 -5.95
N GLN A 38 -12.64 -5.10 -4.82
CA GLN A 38 -13.08 -3.95 -4.02
C GLN A 38 -12.86 -2.61 -4.73
N ARG A 39 -12.15 -2.59 -5.86
CA ARG A 39 -11.67 -1.37 -6.54
C ARG A 39 -11.06 -0.40 -5.53
N ALA A 40 -10.25 -0.94 -4.62
CA ALA A 40 -9.73 -0.17 -3.50
C ALA A 40 -8.79 0.93 -4.02
N THR A 41 -9.32 2.14 -4.14
CA THR A 41 -8.56 3.31 -4.57
C THR A 41 -8.07 4.12 -3.38
N ILE A 42 -6.84 4.61 -3.46
CA ILE A 42 -6.33 5.59 -2.49
C ILE A 42 -7.07 6.91 -2.70
N ARG A 43 -7.89 7.29 -1.73
CA ARG A 43 -8.50 8.62 -1.70
C ARG A 43 -7.50 9.64 -1.19
N TRP A 44 -6.84 10.32 -2.12
CA TRP A 44 -5.95 11.43 -1.80
C TRP A 44 -6.74 12.59 -1.21
N GLN A 45 -6.27 13.10 -0.07
CA GLN A 45 -6.91 14.25 0.60
C GLN A 45 -6.35 15.60 0.12
N PHE A 46 -5.21 15.58 -0.55
CA PHE A 46 -4.51 16.76 -1.07
C PHE A 46 -3.81 16.39 -2.37
N THR A 47 -3.65 17.37 -3.25
CA THR A 47 -2.74 17.26 -4.40
C THR A 47 -1.29 17.25 -3.91
N VAL A 48 -0.34 16.93 -4.79
CA VAL A 48 1.09 16.97 -4.45
C VAL A 48 1.53 18.38 -4.03
N ASP A 49 1.03 19.42 -4.71
CA ASP A 49 1.30 20.82 -4.37
C ASP A 49 0.69 21.23 -3.02
N ASP A 50 -0.55 20.83 -2.75
CA ASP A 50 -1.19 21.09 -1.46
C ASP A 50 -0.44 20.39 -0.32
N ALA A 51 0.03 19.16 -0.57
CA ALA A 51 0.81 18.38 0.39
C ALA A 51 2.16 19.06 0.69
N ARG A 52 2.87 19.56 -0.33
CA ARG A 52 4.12 20.30 -0.15
C ARG A 52 3.92 21.55 0.69
N THR A 53 2.84 22.28 0.46
CA THR A 53 2.51 23.49 1.22
C THR A 53 2.13 23.15 2.67
N LYS A 54 1.22 22.20 2.89
CA LYS A 54 0.76 21.83 4.25
C LYS A 54 1.82 21.13 5.08
N LEU A 55 2.64 20.27 4.46
CA LEU A 55 3.63 19.44 5.16
C LEU A 55 5.04 20.01 5.13
N HIS A 56 5.22 21.24 4.63
CA HIS A 56 6.53 21.89 4.50
C HIS A 56 7.36 21.84 5.80
N ARG A 57 6.72 21.98 6.97
CA ARG A 57 7.42 21.90 8.26
C ARG A 57 7.94 20.49 8.62
N LEU A 58 7.24 19.45 8.16
CA LEU A 58 7.61 18.04 8.44
C LEU A 58 8.60 17.51 7.41
N TYR A 59 8.56 18.04 6.19
CA TYR A 59 9.48 17.75 5.11
C TYR A 59 10.07 19.06 4.59
N PRO A 60 10.94 19.71 5.38
CA PRO A 60 11.67 20.87 4.90
C PRO A 60 12.66 20.38 3.84
N SER A 61 12.37 20.71 2.59
CA SER A 61 13.33 20.61 1.49
C SER A 61 14.46 21.61 1.66
#